data_AF-A0A017TFD2-F1
#
_entry.id   AF-A0A017TFD2-F1
#
_cell.length_a   1.000
_cell.length_b   1.000
_cell.length_c   1.000
_cell.angle_alpha   90.00
_cell.angle_beta   90.00
_cell.angle_gamma   90.00
#
_symmetry.space_group_name_H-M   'P 1'
#
loop_
_entity.id
_entity.type
_entity.pdbx_description
1 polymer ?
#
loop_
_entity_poly.entity_id
_entity_poly.type
_entity_poly.pdbx_seq_one_letter_code
_entity_poly.pdbx_strand_id
1 'polypeptide(L)'
;MGLFEITIAAAVLVIVAFQLYLTVRVFRSSMYEQKQKVWQAQLIWLVPIIGAGLVFSILQEDDRAEKEARRAERDASQHLKG
;
A
#
# COMPACT_ATOMS: atom_id res chain seq x y z
N MET A 1 20.04 7.67 -0.92
CA MET A 1 19.45 6.36 -1.26
C MET A 1 20.56 5.52 -1.87
N GLY A 2 20.76 4.29 -1.39
CA GLY A 2 21.74 3.40 -1.98
C GLY A 2 21.31 2.88 -3.35
N LEU A 3 22.25 2.25 -4.06
CA LEU A 3 22.01 1.61 -5.36
C LEU A 3 20.91 0.55 -5.26
N PHE A 4 20.85 -0.18 -4.14
CA PHE A 4 19.86 -1.22 -3.88
C PHE A 4 18.43 -0.65 -3.86
N GLU A 5 18.21 0.43 -3.11
CA GLU A 5 16.92 1.09 -3.00
C GLU A 5 16.47 1.67 -4.34
N ILE A 6 17.39 2.28 -5.10
CA ILE A 6 17.12 2.79 -6.45
C ILE A 6 16.71 1.63 -7.39
N THR A 7 17.40 0.50 -7.30
CA THR A 7 17.12 -0.69 -8.13
C THR A 7 15.75 -1.27 -7.81
N ILE A 8 15.41 -1.40 -6.52
CA ILE A 8 14.08 -1.86 -6.09
C ILE A 8 13.00 -0.88 -6.54
N ALA A 9 13.20 0.41 -6.32
CA ALA A 9 12.23 1.43 -6.72
C ALA A 9 11.98 1.40 -8.25
N ALA A 10 13.04 1.27 -9.05
CA ALA A 10 12.93 1.14 -10.50
C ALA A 10 12.18 -0.14 -10.91
N ALA A 11 12.49 -1.28 -10.29
CA ALA A 11 11.80 -2.54 -10.56
C ALA A 11 10.31 -2.47 -10.23
N VAL A 12 9.95 -1.90 -9.08
CA VAL A 12 8.55 -1.66 -8.68
C VAL A 12 7.85 -0.76 -9.69
N LEU A 13 8.49 0.34 -10.10
CA LEU A 13 7.94 1.27 -11.10
C LEU A 13 7.63 0.56 -12.42
N VAL A 14 8.56 -0.28 -12.91
CA VAL A 14 8.39 -1.06 -14.15
C VAL A 14 7.23 -2.04 -14.03
N ILE A 15 7.12 -2.75 -12.90
CA ILE A 15 6.03 -3.71 -12.65
C ILE A 15 4.68 -2.99 -12.63
N VAL A 16 4.57 -1.87 -11.90
CA VAL A 16 3.33 -1.08 -11.83
C VAL A 16 2.94 -0.53 -13.20
N ALA A 17 3.89 0.00 -13.96
CA ALA A 17 3.66 0.49 -15.31
C ALA A 17 3.16 -0.63 -16.24
N PHE A 18 3.72 -1.83 -16.14
CA PHE A 18 3.30 -2.98 -16.92
C PHE A 18 1.89 -3.46 -16.55
N GLN A 19 1.56 -3.51 -15.25
CA GLN A 19 0.21 -3.84 -14.78
C GLN A 19 -0.83 -2.83 -15.28
N LEU A 20 -0.52 -1.53 -15.26
CA LEU A 20 -1.36 -0.47 -15.82
C LEU A 20 -1.54 -0.64 -17.33
N TYR A 21 -0.45 -0.86 -18.07
CA TYR A 21 -0.50 -1.09 -19.52
C TYR A 21 -1.42 -2.27 -19.88
N LEU A 22 -1.26 -3.41 -19.18
CA LEU A 22 -2.10 -4.58 -19.39
C LEU A 22 -3.56 -4.29 -19.04
N THR A 23 -3.81 -3.61 -17.92
CA THR A 23 -5.16 -3.20 -17.54
C THR A 23 -5.79 -2.34 -18.64
N VAL A 24 -5.12 -1.27 -19.08
CA VAL A 24 -5.61 -0.42 -20.19
C VAL A 24 -5.86 -1.22 -21.46
N ARG A 25 -4.95 -2.12 -21.83
CA ARG A 25 -5.07 -2.98 -23.02
C ARG A 25 -6.28 -3.91 -22.95
N VAL A 26 -6.55 -4.51 -21.78
CA VAL A 26 -7.74 -5.34 -21.54
C VAL A 26 -9.01 -4.53 -21.71
N PHE A 27 -9.05 -3.30 -21.15
CA PHE A 27 -10.21 -2.43 -21.29
C PHE A 27 -10.42 -1.93 -22.73
N ARG A 28 -9.34 -1.69 -23.48
CA ARG A 28 -9.38 -1.24 -24.88
C ARG A 28 -9.71 -2.35 -25.89
N SER A 29 -9.51 -3.62 -25.55
CA SER A 29 -9.84 -4.75 -26.42
C SER A 29 -11.36 -4.92 -26.54
N SER A 30 -11.92 -4.96 -27.76
CA SER A 30 -13.34 -5.26 -27.99
C SER A 30 -13.67 -6.76 -27.88
N MET A 31 -12.66 -7.60 -27.67
CA MET A 31 -12.81 -9.05 -27.63
C MET A 31 -13.39 -9.56 -26.30
N TYR A 32 -13.39 -8.74 -25.25
CA TYR A 32 -13.87 -9.10 -23.93
C TYR A 32 -15.20 -8.43 -23.61
N GLU A 33 -16.18 -9.21 -23.17
CA GLU A 33 -17.37 -8.68 -22.49
C GLU A 33 -16.95 -7.86 -21.26
N GLN A 34 -17.72 -6.81 -20.97
CA GLN A 34 -17.44 -5.86 -19.89
C GLN A 34 -17.20 -6.56 -18.53
N LYS A 35 -17.89 -7.67 -18.27
CA LYS A 35 -17.72 -8.50 -17.07
C LYS A 35 -16.33 -9.16 -16.99
N GLN A 36 -15.81 -9.73 -18.08
CA GLN A 36 -14.52 -10.42 -18.10
C GLN A 36 -13.34 -9.46 -17.88
N LYS A 37 -13.47 -8.21 -18.33
CA LYS A 37 -12.49 -7.14 -18.09
C LYS A 37 -12.32 -6.81 -16.61
N VAL A 38 -13.42 -6.80 -15.85
CA VAL A 38 -13.40 -6.53 -14.40
C VAL A 38 -12.73 -7.66 -13.63
N TRP A 39 -13.03 -8.91 -13.96
CA TRP A 39 -12.37 -10.08 -13.33
C TRP A 39 -10.86 -10.10 -13.58
N GLN A 40 -10.41 -9.75 -14.79
CA GLN A 40 -8.98 -9.65 -15.07
C GLN A 40 -8.31 -8.50 -14.33
N ALA A 41 -8.96 -7.33 -14.27
CA ALA A 41 -8.44 -6.19 -13.51
C ALA A 41 -8.31 -6.53 -12.02
N GLN A 42 -9.29 -7.24 -11.46
CA GLN A 42 -9.24 -7.72 -10.08
C GLN A 42 -8.05 -8.66 -9.86
N LEU A 43 -7.81 -9.62 -10.76
CA LEU A 43 -6.66 -10.53 -10.66
C LEU A 43 -5.31 -9.81 -10.72
N ILE A 44 -5.18 -8.78 -11.57
CA ILE A 44 -3.95 -7.99 -11.71
C ILE A 44 -3.66 -7.21 -10.42
N TRP A 45 -4.70 -6.63 -9.80
CA TRP A 45 -4.54 -5.70 -8.68
C TRP A 45 -4.77 -6.31 -7.29
N LEU A 46 -5.24 -7.55 -7.18
CA LEU A 46 -5.57 -8.18 -5.90
C LEU A 46 -4.37 -8.20 -4.95
N VAL A 47 -3.24 -8.72 -5.43
CA VAL A 47 -2.02 -8.89 -4.65
C VAL A 47 -1.45 -7.55 -4.17
N PRO A 48 -1.25 -6.53 -5.02
CA PRO A 48 -0.73 -5.24 -4.55
C PRO A 48 -1.70 -4.52 -3.60
N ILE A 49 -3.02 -4.63 -3.81
CA ILE A 49 -4.01 -4.02 -2.90
C ILE A 49 -3.98 -4.70 -1.53
N ILE A 50 -3.99 -6.03 -1.48
CA ILE A 50 -3.94 -6.78 -0.22
C ILE A 50 -2.62 -6.51 0.51
N GLY A 51 -1.50 -6.55 -0.19
CA GLY A 51 -0.17 -6.27 0.38
C GLY A 51 -0.10 -4.88 1.00
N ALA A 52 -0.58 -3.85 0.31
CA ALA A 52 -0.64 -2.49 0.84
C ALA A 52 -1.57 -2.38 2.05
N GLY A 53 -2.73 -3.03 2.01
CA GLY A 53 -3.69 -3.04 3.12
C GLY A 53 -3.14 -3.64 4.41
N LEU A 54 -2.40 -4.75 4.31
CA LEU A 54 -1.76 -5.39 5.48
C LEU A 54 -0.71 -4.49 6.11
N VAL A 55 0.21 -3.94 5.30
CA VAL A 55 1.24 -3.02 5.78
C VAL A 55 0.62 -1.77 6.39
N PHE A 56 -0.41 -1.22 5.75
CA PHE A 56 -1.14 -0.07 6.26
C PHE A 56 -1.80 -0.35 7.62
N SER A 57 -2.41 -1.53 7.81
CA SER A 57 -3.01 -1.91 9.09
C SER A 57 -1.98 -1.98 10.21
N ILE A 58 -0.83 -2.62 9.95
CA ILE A 58 0.26 -2.75 10.93
C ILE A 58 0.79 -1.36 11.31
N LEU A 59 1.08 -0.51 10.32
CA LEU A 59 1.55 0.85 10.58
C LEU A 59 0.53 1.68 11.37
N GLN A 60 -0.77 1.47 11.12
CA GLN A 60 -1.82 2.18 11.86
C GLN A 60 -1.89 1.74 13.33
N GLU A 61 -1.62 0.47 13.63
CA GLU A 61 -1.55 -0.04 15.00
C GLU A 61 -0.33 0.53 15.73
N ASP A 62 0.84 0.53 15.09
CA ASP A 62 2.06 1.12 15.64
C ASP A 62 1.89 2.62 15.96
N ASP A 63 1.32 3.38 15.02
CA ASP A 63 1.03 4.81 15.22
C ASP A 63 0.10 5.06 16.40
N ARG A 64 -0.86 4.16 16.66
CA ARG A 64 -1.78 4.28 17.79
C ARG A 64 -1.07 3.98 19.10
N ALA A 65 -0.30 2.89 19.16
CA ALA A 65 0.48 2.52 20.34
C ALA A 65 1.48 3.63 20.72
N GLU A 66 2.18 4.21 19.75
CA GLU A 66 3.12 5.30 20.00
C GLU A 66 2.42 6.58 20.52
N LYS A 67 1.21 6.88 20.03
CA LYS A 67 0.40 8.00 20.54
C LYS A 67 -0.07 7.78 21.96
N GLU A 68 -0.46 6.56 22.33
CA GLU A 68 -0.88 6.21 23.68
C GLU A 68 0.28 6.28 24.68
N ALA A 69 1.44 5.74 24.33
CA ALA A 69 2.66 5.85 25.15
C ALA A 69 3.03 7.31 25.41
N ARG A 70 3.03 8.16 24.37
CA ARG A 70 3.29 9.60 24.49
C ARG A 70 2.23 10.37 25.31
N ARG A 71 1.02 9.84 25.47
CA ARG A 71 0.01 10.43 26.37
C ARG A 71 0.31 10.04 27.81
N ALA A 72 0.55 8.76 28.08
CA ALA A 72 0.89 8.27 29.41
C ALA A 72 2.14 8.95 30.00
N GLU A 73 3.19 9.16 29.20
CA GLU A 73 4.40 9.89 29.63
C GLU A 73 4.13 11.35 30.00
N ARG A 74 3.23 12.01 29.27
CA ARG A 74 2.84 13.40 29.54
C ARG A 74 2.06 13.50 30.85
N ASP A 75 1.13 12.59 31.08
CA ASP A 75 0.32 12.57 32.30
C ASP A 75 1.21 12.29 33.53
N ALA A 76 2.12 11.31 33.44
CA ALA A 76 3.09 11.02 34.49
C ALA A 76 4.00 12.22 34.80
N SER A 77 4.45 12.94 33.76
CA SER A 77 5.28 14.14 33.91
C SER A 77 4.53 15.32 34.54
N GLN A 78 3.21 15.41 34.37
CA GLN A 78 2.39 16.42 35.03
C GLN A 78 2.19 16.09 36.51
N HIS A 79 1.96 14.83 36.87
CA HIS A 79 1.83 14.39 38.26
C HIS A 79 3.12 14.57 39.08
N LEU A 80 4.30 14.54 38.45
CA LEU A 80 5.57 14.81 39.14
C LEU A 80 5.85 16.31 39.39
N LYS A 81 5.11 17.21 38.73
CA LYS A 81 5.34 18.66 38.80
C LYS A 81 4.28 19.43 39.60
N GLY A 82 3.16 18.80 39.92
CA GLY A 82 2.09 19.35 40.76
C GLY A 82 2.23 18.89 42.21
#